data_AF-A0A7L4P1A9-F1
#
_entry.id   AF-A0A7L4P1A9-F1
#
_cell.length_a   1.000
_cell.length_b   1.000
_cell.length_c   1.000
_cell.angle_alpha   90.00
_cell.angle_beta   90.00
_cell.angle_gamma   90.00
#
_symmetry.space_group_name_H-M   'P 1'
#
loop_
_entity.id
_entity.type
_entity.pdbx_description
1 polymer ?
#
loop_
_entity_poly.entity_id
_entity_poly.type
_entity_poly.pdbx_seq_one_letter_code
_entity_poly.pdbx_strand_id
1 'polypeptide(L)'
;MSQLPAEQTWMVLVELLTDLRKKGVKIPNGITKNVQMAKTTINFYKVDPTDPQRQVEVARINEFLTKIQDSLMNLADEQGDKYSAKWLNKLLRASQGEEVYPEKRTDSKFVVGAPSGFSMIRVNFKAPLSEDRVQEIAEYHNVIIEFEEDNLIAVYGDKENLKISLQELSSFFKEQLKEMK
;
A
#
# COMPACT_ATOMS: atom_id res chain seq x y z
N MET A 1 9.81 8.45 -11.94
CA MET A 1 8.88 8.46 -13.08
C MET A 1 7.59 9.10 -12.60
N SER A 2 6.96 9.98 -13.36
CA SER A 2 5.63 10.52 -13.00
C SER A 2 4.65 9.37 -12.86
N GLN A 3 3.86 9.34 -11.78
CA GLN A 3 2.86 8.30 -11.61
C GLN A 3 1.82 8.35 -12.72
N LEU A 4 1.43 7.18 -13.20
CA LEU A 4 0.36 7.09 -14.19
C LEU A 4 -0.95 7.51 -13.52
N PRO A 5 -1.82 8.29 -14.19
CA PRO A 5 -3.15 8.60 -13.68
C PRO A 5 -3.94 7.36 -13.24
N ALA A 6 -3.74 6.24 -13.94
CA ALA A 6 -4.29 4.92 -13.59
C ALA A 6 -3.81 4.40 -12.22
N GLU A 7 -2.56 4.66 -11.84
CA GLU A 7 -2.00 4.23 -10.56
C GLU A 7 -2.56 5.07 -9.39
N GLN A 8 -2.65 6.39 -9.57
CA GLN A 8 -3.32 7.27 -8.61
C GLN A 8 -4.80 6.91 -8.45
N THR A 9 -5.50 6.66 -9.56
CA THR A 9 -6.90 6.22 -9.55
C THR A 9 -7.05 4.90 -8.78
N TRP A 10 -6.16 3.94 -9.04
CA TRP A 10 -6.12 2.68 -8.29
C TRP A 10 -5.93 2.90 -6.78
N MET A 11 -5.03 3.80 -6.36
CA MET A 11 -4.83 4.11 -4.94
C MET A 11 -6.08 4.71 -4.30
N VAL A 12 -6.79 5.61 -4.99
CA VAL A 12 -8.07 6.18 -4.49
C VAL A 12 -9.10 5.07 -4.29
N LEU A 13 -9.23 4.14 -5.25
CA LEU A 13 -10.17 3.03 -5.17
C LEU A 13 -9.82 2.04 -4.05
N VAL A 14 -8.52 1.81 -3.78
CA VAL A 14 -8.07 1.00 -2.63
C VAL A 14 -8.41 1.67 -1.30
N GLU A 15 -8.24 3.00 -1.19
CA GLU A 15 -8.64 3.73 0.02
C GLU A 15 -10.16 3.65 0.22
N LEU A 16 -10.96 3.87 -0.84
CA LEU A 16 -12.42 3.76 -0.79
C LEU A 16 -12.87 2.36 -0.37
N LEU A 17 -12.31 1.32 -0.98
CA LEU A 17 -12.56 -0.08 -0.59
C LEU A 17 -12.27 -0.32 0.90
N THR A 18 -11.16 0.22 1.38
CA THR A 18 -10.73 0.06 2.78
C THR A 18 -11.68 0.80 3.74
N ASP A 19 -12.11 2.01 3.38
CA ASP A 19 -13.02 2.81 4.19
C ASP A 19 -14.43 2.19 4.25
N LEU A 20 -14.96 1.71 3.12
CA LEU A 20 -16.23 0.97 3.08
C LEU A 20 -16.19 -0.29 3.94
N ARG A 21 -15.08 -1.04 3.92
CA ARG A 21 -14.90 -2.21 4.80
C ARG A 21 -14.89 -1.81 6.28
N LYS A 22 -14.20 -0.73 6.65
CA LYS A 22 -14.19 -0.22 8.04
C LYS A 22 -15.58 0.19 8.52
N LYS A 23 -16.44 0.64 7.60
CA LYS A 23 -17.85 0.96 7.86
C LYS A 23 -18.77 -0.26 7.90
N GLY A 24 -18.25 -1.48 7.70
CA GLY A 24 -19.04 -2.71 7.71
C GLY A 24 -19.83 -2.96 6.43
N VAL A 25 -19.55 -2.22 5.34
CA VAL A 25 -20.23 -2.41 4.06
C VAL A 25 -19.77 -3.72 3.42
N LYS A 26 -20.74 -4.54 2.98
CA LYS A 26 -20.46 -5.81 2.32
C LYS A 26 -20.01 -5.56 0.88
N ILE A 27 -18.75 -5.86 0.60
CA ILE A 27 -18.16 -5.68 -0.73
C ILE A 27 -18.55 -6.85 -1.65
N PRO A 28 -19.00 -6.59 -2.89
CA PRO A 28 -19.29 -7.63 -3.87
C PRO A 28 -18.11 -8.55 -4.15
N ASN A 29 -18.41 -9.82 -4.39
CA ASN A 29 -17.41 -10.82 -4.75
C ASN A 29 -16.69 -10.42 -6.04
N GLY A 30 -15.37 -10.63 -6.09
CA GLY A 30 -14.57 -10.32 -7.28
C GLY A 30 -13.99 -8.91 -7.35
N ILE A 31 -14.50 -7.93 -6.59
CA ILE A 31 -13.92 -6.57 -6.59
C ILE A 31 -12.49 -6.57 -6.07
N THR A 32 -12.22 -7.29 -4.98
CA THR A 32 -10.85 -7.47 -4.45
C THR A 32 -9.91 -8.08 -5.50
N LYS A 33 -10.43 -9.03 -6.29
CA LYS A 33 -9.68 -9.66 -7.39
C LYS A 33 -9.40 -8.63 -8.49
N ASN A 34 -10.39 -7.85 -8.92
CA ASN A 34 -10.20 -6.79 -9.90
C ASN A 34 -9.16 -5.75 -9.44
N VAL A 35 -9.19 -5.35 -8.16
CA VAL A 35 -8.19 -4.43 -7.58
C VAL A 35 -6.77 -4.99 -7.70
N GLN A 36 -6.57 -6.26 -7.35
CA GLN A 36 -5.27 -6.93 -7.48
C GLN A 36 -4.83 -7.02 -8.95
N MET A 37 -5.75 -7.41 -9.84
CA MET A 37 -5.48 -7.55 -11.27
C MET A 37 -5.13 -6.21 -11.92
N ALA A 38 -5.85 -5.13 -11.58
CA ALA A 38 -5.51 -3.78 -11.99
C ALA A 38 -4.07 -3.41 -11.59
N LYS A 39 -3.65 -3.69 -10.34
CA LYS A 39 -2.29 -3.38 -9.90
C LYS A 39 -1.24 -4.17 -10.67
N THR A 40 -1.48 -5.47 -10.88
CA THR A 40 -0.58 -6.33 -11.64
C THR A 40 -0.43 -5.83 -13.08
N THR A 41 -1.53 -5.50 -13.75
CA THR A 41 -1.51 -5.00 -15.13
C THR A 41 -0.87 -3.60 -15.23
N ILE A 42 -1.14 -2.70 -14.28
CA ILE A 42 -0.47 -1.38 -14.20
C ILE A 42 1.04 -1.57 -14.04
N ASN A 43 1.48 -2.44 -13.12
CA ASN A 43 2.89 -2.71 -12.91
C ASN A 43 3.54 -3.33 -14.16
N PHE A 44 2.84 -4.25 -14.84
CA PHE A 44 3.29 -4.81 -16.11
C PHE A 44 3.46 -3.72 -17.17
N TYR A 45 2.49 -2.82 -17.34
CA TYR A 45 2.61 -1.70 -18.28
C TYR A 45 3.78 -0.76 -17.94
N LYS A 46 4.01 -0.46 -16.66
CA LYS A 46 5.07 0.45 -16.18
C LYS A 46 6.49 -0.02 -16.46
N VAL A 47 6.72 -1.32 -16.69
CA VAL A 47 8.07 -1.84 -16.99
C VAL A 47 8.61 -1.24 -18.30
N ASP A 48 7.77 -1.20 -19.34
CA ASP A 48 8.10 -0.57 -20.62
C ASP A 48 6.81 -0.09 -21.32
N PRO A 49 6.41 1.18 -21.12
CA PRO A 49 5.22 1.74 -21.75
C PRO A 49 5.28 1.85 -23.28
N THR A 50 6.46 1.66 -23.89
CA THR A 50 6.67 1.77 -25.34
C THR A 50 6.51 0.43 -26.06
N ASP A 51 6.53 -0.69 -25.33
CA ASP A 51 6.32 -2.04 -25.86
C ASP A 51 4.87 -2.22 -26.37
N PRO A 52 4.65 -2.53 -27.66
CA PRO A 52 3.32 -2.76 -28.22
C PRO A 52 2.51 -3.84 -27.48
N GLN A 53 3.16 -4.88 -26.95
CA GLN A 53 2.49 -5.94 -26.16
C GLN A 53 1.98 -5.43 -24.82
N ARG A 54 2.57 -4.36 -24.28
CA ARG A 54 2.14 -3.74 -23.03
C ARG A 54 1.10 -2.66 -23.29
N GLN A 55 1.18 -1.96 -24.42
CA GLN A 55 0.18 -0.94 -24.78
C GLN A 55 -1.23 -1.51 -24.93
N VAL A 56 -1.38 -2.74 -25.43
CA VAL A 56 -2.70 -3.40 -25.52
C VAL A 56 -3.36 -3.59 -24.15
N GLU A 57 -2.58 -3.67 -23.07
CA GLU A 57 -3.10 -3.84 -21.71
C GLU A 57 -3.70 -2.56 -21.12
N VAL A 58 -3.49 -1.38 -21.74
CA VAL A 58 -4.10 -0.12 -21.28
C VAL A 58 -5.63 -0.21 -21.26
N ALA A 59 -6.22 -0.83 -22.28
CA ALA A 59 -7.66 -1.06 -22.33
C ALA A 59 -8.14 -1.92 -21.15
N ARG A 60 -7.35 -2.95 -20.80
CA ARG A 60 -7.65 -3.86 -19.69
C ARG A 60 -7.49 -3.18 -18.33
N ILE A 61 -6.50 -2.30 -18.17
CA ILE A 61 -6.35 -1.45 -16.99
C ILE A 61 -7.62 -0.63 -16.78
N ASN A 62 -8.08 0.07 -17.83
CA ASN A 62 -9.29 0.87 -17.78
C ASN A 62 -10.53 0.03 -17.46
N GLU A 63 -10.67 -1.15 -18.06
CA GLU A 63 -11.77 -2.06 -17.77
C GLU A 63 -11.82 -2.46 -16.28
N PHE A 64 -10.68 -2.81 -15.69
CA PHE A 64 -10.65 -3.13 -14.26
C PHE A 64 -10.98 -1.91 -13.40
N LEU A 65 -10.37 -0.76 -13.68
CA LEU A 65 -10.60 0.46 -12.90
C LEU A 65 -12.07 0.90 -12.96
N THR A 66 -12.70 0.87 -14.13
CA THR A 66 -14.13 1.18 -14.29
C THR A 66 -15.00 0.22 -13.50
N LYS A 67 -14.78 -1.10 -13.60
CA LYS A 67 -15.56 -2.09 -12.83
C LYS A 67 -15.44 -1.89 -11.31
N ILE A 68 -14.24 -1.53 -10.84
CA ILE A 68 -14.02 -1.25 -9.42
C ILE A 68 -14.73 0.05 -9.05
N GLN A 69 -14.55 1.12 -9.84
CA GLN A 69 -15.16 2.43 -9.59
C GLN A 69 -16.68 2.32 -9.54
N ASP A 70 -17.32 1.75 -10.55
CA ASP A 70 -18.78 1.61 -10.61
C ASP A 70 -19.31 0.88 -9.37
N SER A 71 -18.68 -0.24 -9.02
CA SER A 71 -19.10 -1.01 -7.85
C SER A 71 -18.90 -0.27 -6.53
N LEU A 72 -17.78 0.44 -6.35
CA LEU A 72 -17.48 1.11 -5.08
C LEU A 72 -18.21 2.44 -4.94
N MET A 73 -18.44 3.17 -6.04
CA MET A 73 -19.19 4.43 -6.05
C MET A 73 -20.67 4.18 -5.78
N ASN A 74 -21.26 3.12 -6.34
CA ASN A 74 -22.63 2.72 -5.98
C ASN A 74 -22.78 2.48 -4.47
N LEU A 75 -21.80 1.80 -3.84
CA LEU A 75 -21.79 1.60 -2.40
C LEU A 75 -21.52 2.90 -1.63
N ALA A 76 -20.75 3.82 -2.20
CA ALA A 76 -20.47 5.12 -1.59
C ALA A 76 -21.70 6.03 -1.61
N ASP A 77 -22.52 5.97 -2.67
CA ASP A 77 -23.79 6.69 -2.78
C ASP A 77 -24.77 6.25 -1.67
N GLU A 78 -24.81 4.97 -1.34
CA GLU A 78 -25.59 4.45 -0.21
C GLU A 78 -25.13 4.99 1.16
N GLN A 79 -23.89 5.49 1.27
CA GLN A 79 -23.38 6.14 2.49
C GLN A 79 -23.71 7.65 2.55
N GLY A 80 -24.33 8.20 1.50
CA GLY A 80 -24.80 9.57 1.40
C GLY A 80 -23.95 10.48 0.50
N ASP A 81 -24.61 11.50 -0.05
CA ASP A 81 -24.06 12.39 -1.10
C ASP A 81 -22.71 13.03 -0.73
N LYS A 82 -22.56 13.49 0.53
CA LYS A 82 -21.30 14.09 0.99
C LYS A 82 -20.15 13.09 0.98
N TYR A 83 -20.44 11.82 1.28
CA TYR A 83 -19.44 10.76 1.26
C TYR A 83 -19.03 10.43 -0.17
N SER A 84 -20.01 10.21 -1.05
CA SER A 84 -19.75 9.94 -2.47
C SER A 84 -19.01 11.09 -3.16
N ALA A 85 -19.43 12.34 -2.95
CA ALA A 85 -18.81 13.53 -3.56
C ALA A 85 -17.32 13.67 -3.18
N LYS A 86 -16.95 13.32 -1.94
CA LYS A 86 -15.54 13.30 -1.50
C LYS A 86 -14.70 12.35 -2.36
N TRP A 87 -15.21 11.15 -2.62
CA TRP A 87 -14.51 10.14 -3.40
C TRP A 87 -14.48 10.47 -4.89
N LEU A 88 -15.60 10.96 -5.42
CA LEU A 88 -15.68 11.44 -6.79
C LEU A 88 -14.66 12.56 -7.06
N ASN A 89 -14.51 13.50 -6.12
CA ASN A 89 -13.50 14.55 -6.24
C ASN A 89 -12.07 13.99 -6.26
N LYS A 90 -11.73 13.04 -5.38
CA LYS A 90 -10.42 12.37 -5.39
C LYS A 90 -10.16 11.64 -6.71
N LEU A 91 -11.16 10.93 -7.24
CA LEU A 91 -11.05 10.20 -8.50
C LEU A 91 -10.86 11.14 -9.70
N LEU A 92 -11.60 12.26 -9.74
CA LEU A 92 -11.47 13.27 -10.79
C LEU A 92 -10.03 13.80 -10.84
N ARG A 93 -9.50 14.24 -9.69
CA ARG A 93 -8.14 14.75 -9.55
C ARG A 93 -7.09 13.71 -9.98
N ALA A 94 -7.23 12.48 -9.51
CA ALA A 94 -6.35 11.38 -9.90
C ALA A 94 -6.36 11.11 -11.42
N SER A 95 -7.55 11.11 -12.05
CA SER A 95 -7.70 10.91 -13.49
C SER A 95 -7.09 12.03 -14.34
N GLN A 96 -7.04 13.25 -13.80
CA GLN A 96 -6.39 14.41 -14.42
C GLN A 96 -4.85 14.39 -14.25
N GLY A 97 -4.30 13.38 -13.57
CA GLY A 97 -2.87 13.24 -13.33
C GLY A 97 -2.36 13.98 -12.10
N GLU A 98 -3.25 14.49 -11.24
CA GLU A 98 -2.81 15.01 -9.94
C GLU A 98 -2.33 13.88 -9.04
N GLU A 99 -1.26 14.15 -8.29
CA GLU A 99 -0.78 13.28 -7.23
C GLU A 99 -1.69 13.45 -5.99
N VAL A 100 -2.74 12.63 -5.92
CA VAL A 100 -3.69 12.61 -4.79
C VAL A 100 -3.05 11.93 -3.57
N TYR A 101 -2.20 10.92 -3.79
CA TYR A 101 -1.38 10.29 -2.77
C TYR A 101 0.10 10.49 -3.05
N PRO A 102 0.86 11.05 -2.10
CA PRO A 102 2.29 11.18 -2.27
C PRO A 102 2.93 9.80 -2.35
N GLU A 103 3.83 9.63 -3.31
CA GLU A 103 4.60 8.41 -3.44
C GLU A 103 5.42 8.17 -2.16
N LYS A 104 5.11 7.08 -1.43
CA LYS A 104 6.12 6.49 -0.57
C LYS A 104 7.11 5.80 -1.51
N ARG A 105 8.25 6.43 -1.75
CA ARG A 105 9.40 5.75 -2.35
C ARG A 105 9.80 4.62 -1.41
N THR A 106 9.20 3.46 -1.60
CA THR A 106 9.83 2.23 -1.17
C THR A 106 10.63 1.81 -2.38
N ASP A 107 11.93 2.10 -2.39
CA ASP A 107 12.85 1.37 -3.24
C ASP A 107 12.78 -0.09 -2.75
N SER A 108 11.78 -0.83 -3.24
CA SER A 108 11.59 -2.24 -2.96
C SER A 108 12.69 -2.99 -3.72
N LYS A 109 13.93 -2.82 -3.25
CA LYS A 109 15.09 -3.59 -3.67
C LYS A 109 14.83 -5.03 -3.27
N PHE A 110 15.10 -5.98 -4.15
CA PHE A 110 15.12 -7.38 -3.78
C PHE A 110 16.18 -7.56 -2.68
N VAL A 111 15.79 -8.05 -1.50
CA VAL A 111 16.74 -8.24 -0.39
C VAL A 111 17.48 -9.53 -0.64
N VAL A 112 18.75 -9.41 -0.97
CA VAL A 112 19.73 -10.50 -0.89
C VAL A 112 20.31 -10.46 0.52
N GLY A 113 20.17 -11.54 1.31
CA GLY A 113 20.81 -11.61 2.63
C GLY A 113 20.01 -12.27 3.76
N ALA A 114 18.71 -12.58 3.57
CA ALA A 114 17.97 -13.31 4.59
C ALA A 114 18.65 -14.66 4.90
N PRO A 115 19.01 -14.95 6.16
CA PRO A 115 19.59 -16.24 6.52
C PRO A 115 18.68 -17.38 6.07
N SER A 116 19.26 -18.47 5.54
CA SER A 116 18.48 -19.60 5.04
C SER A 116 17.55 -20.15 6.13
N GLY A 117 16.25 -20.20 5.85
CA GLY A 117 15.23 -20.67 6.80
C GLY A 117 14.52 -19.58 7.59
N PHE A 118 14.98 -18.32 7.52
CA PHE A 118 14.32 -17.19 8.17
C PHE A 118 13.28 -16.55 7.23
N SER A 119 12.16 -16.13 7.81
CA SER A 119 11.23 -15.21 7.17
C SER A 119 11.72 -13.78 7.37
N MET A 120 11.21 -12.84 6.57
CA MET A 120 11.61 -11.44 6.65
C MET A 120 10.39 -10.51 6.53
N ILE A 121 10.42 -9.41 7.26
CA ILE A 121 9.56 -8.24 7.03
C ILE A 121 10.41 -6.97 6.91
N ARG A 122 9.89 -5.96 6.21
CA ARG A 122 10.45 -4.61 6.20
C ARG A 122 9.47 -3.63 6.81
N VAL A 123 10.00 -2.71 7.59
CA VAL A 123 9.22 -1.70 8.31
C VAL A 123 9.79 -0.32 7.99
N ASN A 124 8.96 0.53 7.39
CA ASN A 124 9.32 1.90 7.05
C ASN A 124 8.56 2.87 7.98
N PHE A 125 9.31 3.59 8.81
CA PHE A 125 8.82 4.56 9.78
C PHE A 125 8.72 5.96 9.17
N LYS A 126 7.89 6.83 9.77
CA LYS A 126 7.72 8.21 9.30
C LYS A 126 8.89 9.12 9.66
N ALA A 127 9.57 8.81 10.75
CA ALA A 127 10.75 9.51 11.22
C ALA A 127 11.86 8.50 11.56
N PRO A 128 13.14 8.92 11.56
CA PRO A 128 14.26 8.13 12.02
C PRO A 128 14.00 7.45 13.38
N LEU A 129 14.52 6.25 13.53
CA LEU A 129 14.48 5.48 14.78
C LEU A 129 15.91 5.18 15.19
N SER A 130 16.26 5.38 16.47
CA SER A 130 17.59 5.02 16.95
C SER A 130 17.68 3.51 17.21
N GLU A 131 18.87 2.93 16.98
CA GLU A 131 19.13 1.50 17.15
C GLU A 131 18.79 1.02 18.57
N ASP A 132 19.11 1.81 19.59
CA ASP A 132 18.80 1.52 21.00
C ASP A 132 17.33 1.22 21.24
N ARG A 133 16.41 1.79 20.43
CA ARG A 133 14.97 1.60 20.61
C ARG A 133 14.48 0.25 20.14
N VAL A 134 15.21 -0.41 19.25
CA VAL A 134 14.83 -1.72 18.70
C VAL A 134 15.66 -2.86 19.28
N GLN A 135 16.72 -2.55 20.01
CA GLN A 135 17.63 -3.55 20.58
C GLN A 135 16.88 -4.51 21.52
N GLU A 136 16.07 -3.99 22.45
CA GLU A 136 15.30 -4.84 23.36
C GLU A 136 14.36 -5.78 22.61
N ILE A 137 13.73 -5.30 21.53
CA ILE A 137 12.82 -6.10 20.69
C ILE A 137 13.60 -7.24 20.01
N ALA A 138 14.79 -6.94 19.47
CA ALA A 138 15.66 -7.92 18.85
C ALA A 138 16.05 -9.03 19.82
N GLU A 139 16.46 -8.65 21.04
CA GLU A 139 16.90 -9.57 22.09
C GLU A 139 15.75 -10.40 22.67
N TYR A 140 14.62 -9.78 23.03
CA TYR A 140 13.49 -10.47 23.68
C TYR A 140 12.75 -11.42 22.73
N HIS A 141 12.59 -11.05 21.47
CA HIS A 141 11.85 -11.85 20.50
C HIS A 141 12.74 -12.70 19.61
N ASN A 142 14.06 -12.72 19.86
CA ASN A 142 15.04 -13.49 19.10
C ASN A 142 14.90 -13.24 17.58
N VAL A 143 14.94 -11.96 17.21
CA VAL A 143 14.93 -11.51 15.82
C VAL A 143 16.19 -10.69 15.53
N ILE A 144 16.61 -10.71 14.28
CA ILE A 144 17.69 -9.84 13.81
C ILE A 144 17.03 -8.60 13.22
N ILE A 145 17.43 -7.41 13.69
CA ILE A 145 16.97 -6.14 13.15
C ILE A 145 18.16 -5.44 12.51
N GLU A 146 18.06 -5.15 11.22
CA GLU A 146 19.08 -4.42 10.46
C GLU A 146 18.50 -3.10 9.96
N PHE A 147 19.23 -2.00 10.15
CA PHE A 147 18.88 -0.71 9.55
C PHE A 147 19.40 -0.67 8.12
N GLU A 148 18.48 -0.60 7.16
CA GLU A 148 18.82 -0.30 5.76
C GLU A 148 19.00 1.22 5.58
N GLU A 149 18.18 2.01 6.28
CA GLU A 149 18.24 3.48 6.40
C GLU A 149 17.73 3.87 7.80
N ASP A 150 17.95 5.12 8.24
CA ASP A 150 17.54 5.61 9.58
C ASP A 150 16.04 5.36 9.92
N ASN A 151 15.17 5.28 8.91
CA ASN A 151 13.74 5.02 9.07
C ASN A 151 13.27 3.72 8.40
N LEU A 152 14.19 2.91 7.86
CA LEU A 152 13.88 1.66 7.17
C LEU A 152 14.64 0.51 7.81
N ILE A 153 13.91 -0.41 8.43
CA ILE A 153 14.49 -1.61 9.03
C ILE A 153 14.04 -2.89 8.33
N ALA A 154 14.95 -3.86 8.29
CA ALA A 154 14.71 -5.24 7.96
C ALA A 154 14.66 -6.07 9.25
N VAL A 155 13.66 -6.93 9.39
CA VAL A 155 13.53 -7.83 10.54
C VAL A 155 13.50 -9.27 10.06
N TYR A 156 14.41 -10.09 10.58
CA TYR A 156 14.54 -11.51 10.26
C TYR A 156 14.22 -12.36 11.49
N GLY A 157 13.41 -13.39 11.29
CA GLY A 157 13.02 -14.32 12.35
C GLY A 157 12.23 -15.49 11.80
N ASP A 158 11.84 -16.42 12.67
CA ASP A 158 10.73 -17.31 12.35
C ASP A 158 9.41 -16.53 12.31
N LYS A 159 8.35 -17.16 11.76
CA LYS A 159 7.07 -16.47 11.55
C LYS A 159 6.41 -15.99 12.83
N GLU A 160 6.63 -16.67 13.96
CA GLU A 160 6.00 -16.34 15.24
C GLU A 160 6.71 -15.13 15.87
N ASN A 161 8.04 -15.17 15.92
CA ASN A 161 8.87 -14.08 16.43
C ASN A 161 8.69 -12.81 15.61
N LEU A 162 8.60 -12.91 14.28
CA LEU A 162 8.31 -11.77 13.42
C LEU A 162 6.95 -11.13 13.71
N LYS A 163 5.93 -11.95 13.97
CA LYS A 163 4.59 -11.47 14.27
C LYS A 163 4.57 -10.68 15.57
N ILE A 164 5.22 -11.19 16.62
CA ILE A 164 5.27 -10.54 17.93
C ILE A 164 6.14 -9.27 17.85
N SER A 165 7.32 -9.35 17.22
CA SER A 165 8.20 -8.19 16.99
C SER A 165 7.48 -7.08 16.23
N LEU A 166 6.72 -7.42 15.19
CA LEU A 166 5.94 -6.43 14.43
C LEU A 166 4.84 -5.76 15.27
N GLN A 167 4.22 -6.48 16.20
CA GLN A 167 3.24 -5.89 17.11
C GLN A 167 3.89 -4.86 18.03
N GLU A 168 5.09 -5.14 18.54
CA GLU A 168 5.81 -4.22 19.41
C GLU A 168 6.34 -3.00 18.65
N LEU A 169 6.97 -3.22 17.48
CA LEU A 169 7.39 -2.15 16.56
C LEU A 169 6.22 -1.25 16.13
N SER A 170 4.97 -1.76 16.16
CA SER A 170 3.78 -0.96 15.85
C SER A 170 3.55 0.22 16.83
N SER A 171 4.13 0.15 18.04
CA SER A 171 4.05 1.21 19.05
C SER A 171 4.72 2.51 18.58
N PHE A 172 5.88 2.41 17.91
CA PHE A 172 6.62 3.56 17.40
C PHE A 172 5.83 4.35 16.35
N PHE A 173 5.01 3.67 15.54
CA PHE A 173 4.11 4.36 14.61
C PHE A 173 3.07 5.21 15.33
N LYS A 174 2.56 4.75 16.49
CA LYS A 174 1.55 5.49 17.26
C LYS A 174 2.15 6.72 17.92
N GLU A 175 3.40 6.65 18.37
CA GLU A 175 4.14 7.78 18.92
C GLU A 175 4.41 8.85 17.86
N GLN A 176 4.95 8.44 16.71
CA GLN A 176 5.22 9.34 15.59
C GLN A 176 3.93 10.02 15.07
N LEU A 177 2.76 9.39 15.20
CA LEU A 177 1.48 10.02 14.86
C LEU A 177 1.01 11.05 15.90
N LYS A 178 1.45 10.97 17.15
CA LYS A 178 1.13 11.93 18.21
C LYS A 178 2.02 13.17 18.14
N GLU A 179 3.29 13.00 17.81
CA GLU A 179 4.28 14.10 17.71
C GLU A 179 4.07 15.01 16.48
N MET A 180 3.27 14.56 15.51
CA MET A 180 2.91 15.35 14.32
C MET A 180 1.65 16.23 14.51
N LYS A 181 1.09 16.30 15.72
CA LYS A 181 -0.06 17.16 16.06
C LYS A 181 0.39 18.34 16.90
#